data_AF-A0AAU6CUY9-F1
#
_entry.id   AF-A0AAU6CUY9-F1
#
_cell.length_a   1.000
_cell.length_b   1.000
_cell.length_c   1.000
_cell.angle_alpha   90.00
_cell.angle_beta   90.00
_cell.angle_gamma   90.00
#
_symmetry.space_group_name_H-M   'P 1'
#
loop_
_entity.id
_entity.type
_entity.pdbx_description
1 polymer ?
#
loop_
_entity_poly.entity_id
_entity_poly.type
_entity_poly.pdbx_seq_one_letter_code
_entity_poly.pdbx_strand_id
1 'polypeptide(L)' 'MADPNTMHVTPINDLIEHDTSGDSDCVCGPRTRPVEKNGGGMGWVVVHNSLDGRERYEGGGPS' A
#
# COMPACT_ATOMS: atom_id res chain seq x y z
N MET A 1 14.30 -9.32 -2.75
CA MET A 1 14.36 -8.65 -4.07
C MET A 1 12.91 -8.41 -4.43
N ALA A 2 12.47 -7.16 -4.52
CA ALA A 2 11.08 -6.86 -4.85
C ALA A 2 10.72 -7.52 -6.19
N ASP A 3 9.61 -8.25 -6.24
CA ASP A 3 9.14 -8.86 -7.46
C ASP A 3 8.89 -7.77 -8.52
N PRO A 4 9.51 -7.85 -9.71
CA PRO A 4 9.37 -6.81 -10.73
C PRO A 4 7.95 -6.71 -11.30
N ASN A 5 7.06 -7.63 -10.91
CA ASN A 5 5.65 -7.65 -11.27
C ASN A 5 4.73 -7.12 -10.17
N THR A 6 5.29 -6.64 -9.06
CA THR A 6 4.56 -6.14 -7.90
C THR A 6 4.90 -4.67 -7.69
N MET A 7 3.87 -3.83 -7.70
CA MET A 7 3.99 -2.40 -7.48
C MET A 7 3.43 -2.07 -6.09
N HIS A 8 4.25 -1.42 -5.26
CA HIS A 8 3.82 -0.96 -3.93
C HIS A 8 3.47 0.53 -3.99
N VAL A 9 2.35 0.88 -3.36
CA VAL A 9 1.93 2.27 -3.15
C VAL A 9 1.98 2.53 -1.65
N THR A 10 2.86 3.43 -1.22
CA THR A 10 3.03 3.83 0.18
C THR A 10 2.50 5.25 0.40
N PRO A 11 1.86 5.53 1.54
CA PRO A 11 1.45 6.88 1.90
C PRO A 11 2.66 7.82 2.08
N ILE A 12 2.45 9.11 1.80
CA ILE A 12 3.46 10.15 1.95
C ILE A 12 3.38 10.71 3.37
N ASN A 13 4.54 10.84 4.04
CA ASN A 13 4.67 11.28 5.43
C ASN A 13 3.92 10.37 6.41
N ASP A 14 4.17 9.05 6.35
CA ASP A 14 3.67 8.12 7.36
C ASP A 14 4.66 7.98 8.53
N LEU A 15 4.14 7.78 9.75
CA LEU A 15 4.93 7.61 10.97
C LEU A 15 5.75 6.32 11.00
N ILE A 16 5.37 5.32 10.20
CA ILE A 16 6.12 4.07 10.10
C ILE A 16 6.76 3.91 8.73
N GLU A 17 7.93 3.28 8.71
CA GLU A 17 8.51 2.85 7.45
C GLU A 17 7.76 1.63 6.90
N HIS A 18 7.40 1.69 5.63
CA HIS A 18 6.78 0.58 4.92
C HIS A 18 7.85 -0.25 4.21
N ASP A 19 7.97 -1.52 4.58
CA ASP A 19 8.76 -2.43 3.77
C ASP A 19 8.05 -2.67 2.42
N THR A 20 8.80 -2.44 1.35
CA THR A 20 8.39 -2.66 -0.04
C THR A 20 9.26 -3.69 -0.73
N SER A 21 10.13 -4.38 0.05
CA SER A 21 11.13 -5.30 -0.46
C SER A 21 10.61 -6.75 -0.57
N GLY A 22 9.46 -7.04 0.04
CA GLY A 22 8.81 -8.36 0.06
C GLY A 22 7.37 -8.30 0.58
N ASP A 23 6.75 -9.47 0.68
CA ASP A 23 5.30 -9.72 0.85
C ASP A 23 4.56 -8.91 1.93
N SER A 24 3.24 -9.02 1.86
CA SER A 24 2.12 -8.35 2.56
C SER A 24 2.16 -8.28 4.10
N ASP A 25 3.30 -8.58 4.74
CA ASP A 25 3.55 -8.56 6.18
C ASP A 25 3.94 -7.15 6.68
N CYS A 26 3.34 -6.11 6.12
CA CYS A 26 3.41 -4.78 6.72
C CYS A 26 2.37 -4.70 7.84
N VAL A 27 2.77 -4.23 9.02
CA VAL A 27 1.89 -3.98 10.17
C VAL A 27 0.71 -3.04 9.84
N CYS A 28 0.84 -2.27 8.75
CA CYS A 28 -0.21 -1.45 8.16
C CYS A 28 -1.40 -2.22 7.59
N GLY A 29 -1.31 -3.54 7.44
CA GLY A 29 -2.37 -4.37 6.86
C GLY A 29 -2.65 -4.03 5.39
N PRO A 30 -1.65 -4.09 4.50
CA PRO A 30 -1.78 -3.66 3.12
C PRO A 30 -2.82 -4.48 2.37
N ARG A 31 -3.39 -3.89 1.31
CA ARG A 31 -4.37 -4.55 0.45
C ARG A 31 -3.75 -4.87 -0.91
N THR A 32 -3.76 -6.14 -1.27
CA THR A 32 -3.22 -6.63 -2.53
C THR A 32 -4.34 -6.90 -3.53
N ARG A 33 -4.19 -6.39 -4.76
CA ARG A 33 -5.12 -6.67 -5.87
C ARG A 33 -4.38 -7.02 -7.15
N PRO A 34 -4.86 -8.00 -7.93
CA PRO A 34 -4.33 -8.26 -9.25
C PRO A 34 -4.71 -7.13 -10.21
N VAL A 35 -3.80 -6.78 -11.11
CA VAL A 35 -4.03 -5.83 -12.20
C VAL A 35 -3.54 -6.42 -13.51
N GLU A 36 -4.30 -6.17 -14.57
CA GLU A 36 -3.85 -6.54 -15.92
C GLU A 36 -2.80 -5.53 -16.39
N LYS A 37 -1.65 -6.03 -16.85
CA LYS A 37 -0.60 -5.20 -17.44
C LYS A 37 -0.90 -4.92 -18.91
N ASN A 38 -0.57 -3.72 -19.36
CA ASN A 38 -0.68 -3.36 -20.76
C ASN A 38 0.27 -4.24 -21.59
N GLY A 39 -0.26 -4.96 -22.58
CA GLY A 39 0.49 -5.97 -23.35
C GLY A 39 0.21 -7.43 -22.95
N GLY A 40 -0.68 -7.66 -21.98
CA GLY A 40 -1.07 -9.00 -21.54
C GLY A 40 -0.24 -9.52 -20.37
N GLY A 41 -0.90 -10.22 -19.45
CA GLY A 41 -0.31 -10.77 -18.23
C GLY A 41 -0.77 -10.07 -16.95
N MET A 42 -0.65 -10.78 -15.82
CA MET A 42 -1.06 -10.29 -14.50
C MET A 42 0.11 -9.66 -13.74
N GLY A 43 -0.15 -8.54 -13.09
CA GLY A 43 0.69 -7.92 -12.07
C GLY A 43 -0.06 -7.75 -10.77
N TRP A 44 0.63 -7.31 -9.73
CA TRP A 44 0.05 -7.10 -8.42
C TRP A 44 0.27 -5.66 -7.98
N VAL A 45 -0.78 -5.04 -7.44
CA VAL A 45 -0.68 -3.74 -6.77
C VAL A 45 -0.96 -3.96 -5.29
N VAL A 46 0.03 -3.62 -4.47
CA VAL A 46 -0.05 -3.65 -3.00
C VAL A 46 -0.21 -2.22 -2.53
N VAL A 47 -1.36 -1.91 -1.92
CA VAL A 47 -1.65 -0.57 -1.38
C VAL A 47 -1.49 -0.63 0.13
N HIS A 48 -0.51 0.09 0.66
CA HIS A 48 -0.27 0.22 2.09
C HIS A 48 -1.24 1.24 2.69
N ASN A 49 -1.78 0.95 3.88
CA ASN A 49 -2.58 1.92 4.62
C ASN A 49 -1.67 2.82 5.47
N SER A 50 -2.08 4.06 5.68
CA SER A 50 -1.40 4.96 6.59
C SER A 50 -1.58 4.50 8.04
N LEU A 51 -0.49 4.37 8.81
CA LEU A 51 -0.55 4.13 10.26
C LEU A 51 -0.10 5.36 11.06
N ASP A 52 -0.16 6.52 10.43
CA ASP A 52 0.20 7.82 11.02
C ASP A 52 -0.82 8.37 12.05
N GLY A 53 -1.89 7.64 12.38
CA GLY A 53 -2.93 8.13 13.30
C GLY A 53 -3.76 9.30 12.76
N ARG A 54 -3.50 9.77 11.53
CA ARG A 54 -4.31 10.76 10.77
C ARG A 54 -5.69 10.26 10.33
N GLU A 55 -5.99 8.98 10.53
CA GLU A 55 -7.34 8.40 10.49
C GLU A 55 -8.35 9.20 11.35
N ARG A 56 -7.85 9.92 12.38
CA ARG A 56 -8.66 10.81 13.23
C ARG A 56 -9.01 12.16 12.61
N TYR A 57 -8.33 12.57 11.54
CA TYR A 57 -8.49 13.90 10.95
C TYR A 57 -8.99 13.86 9.50
N GLU A 58 -8.84 12.73 8.81
CA GLU A 58 -9.21 12.60 7.38
C GLU A 58 -10.54 11.86 7.14
N GLY A 59 -11.25 11.46 8.21
CA GLY A 59 -12.56 10.75 8.15
C GLY A 59 -13.81 11.58 8.50
N GLY A 60 -13.66 12.88 8.78
CA GLY A 60 -14.79 13.75 9.14
C GLY A 60 -14.49 14.56 10.40
N GLY A 61 -14.25 15.85 10.24
CA GLY A 61 -14.45 16.79 11.34
C GLY A 61 -15.91 16.73 11.83
N PRO A 62 -16.18 17.06 13.10
CA PRO A 62 -17.54 17.03 13.64
C PRO A 62 -18.46 17.99 12.89
N SER A 63 -19.74 17.61 12.86
CA SER A 63 -20.90 18.40 12.39
C SER A 63 -20.93 19.85 12.88
#